data_AF-A0A269PGX5-F1
#
_entry.id   AF-A0A269PGX5-F1
#
_cell.length_a   1.000
_cell.length_b   1.000
_cell.length_c   1.000
_cell.angle_alpha   90.00
_cell.angle_beta   90.00
_cell.angle_gamma   90.00
#
_symmetry.space_group_name_H-M   'P 1'
#
loop_
_entity.id
_entity.type
_entity.pdbx_description
1 polymer ?
#
loop_
_entity_poly.entity_id
_entity_poly.type
_entity_poly.pdbx_seq_one_letter_code
_entity_poly.pdbx_strand_id
1 'polypeptide(L)'
;MGSTLYSEHLAPVIQLSPGATFMVRVALASDEEIYRWVGLDSTTTIDECREIIAALFGIEEKVGTPEQGMLIDVLSSPGDTATFTWGLWWFTMQLADIYPGTSDGPVCVAGEGAFGGADLDLDAVRQQLAASQLRPEVREVIHRAESFDFVPLLQVIADGEPSLPAQERARLASLLPESVGKTSDAFWVHVLVMACFADAPTTRKLALGLMCALGWEDTDADEVFTLSRAGEAFVGDLSAVDRLEILRELLHG
;
A
#
# COMPACT_ATOMS: atom_id res chain seq x y z
N MET A 1 12.04 31.94 -30.48
CA MET A 1 12.61 31.00 -29.51
C MET A 1 11.49 30.59 -28.56
N GLY A 2 10.76 29.53 -28.92
CA GLY A 2 9.69 28.97 -28.11
C GLY A 2 10.23 27.72 -27.42
N SER A 3 10.13 27.68 -26.10
CA SER A 3 10.50 26.51 -25.29
C SER A 3 9.28 25.59 -25.26
N THR A 4 9.34 24.48 -26.01
CA THR A 4 8.42 23.35 -25.93
C THR A 4 9.18 22.21 -25.26
N LEU A 5 9.08 22.13 -23.94
CA LEU A 5 9.43 20.97 -23.13
C LEU A 5 8.33 20.85 -22.06
N TYR A 6 8.00 19.61 -21.69
CA TYR A 6 6.80 19.13 -20.97
C TYR A 6 5.62 18.74 -21.86
N SER A 7 5.80 17.64 -22.61
CA SER A 7 4.70 16.86 -23.17
C SER A 7 5.04 15.36 -23.20
N GLU A 8 5.61 14.81 -22.13
CA GLU A 8 5.79 13.35 -22.00
C GLU A 8 5.63 13.01 -20.51
N HIS A 9 4.90 11.93 -20.18
CA HIS A 9 4.36 11.53 -18.85
C HIS A 9 2.90 11.92 -18.52
N LEU A 10 2.01 11.94 -19.51
CA LEU A 10 0.60 11.67 -19.18
C LEU A 10 0.45 10.16 -18.99
N ALA A 11 0.15 9.75 -17.76
CA ALA A 11 -0.33 8.41 -17.47
C ALA A 11 -1.47 8.04 -18.45
N PRO A 12 -1.57 6.78 -18.91
CA PRO A 12 -2.62 6.39 -19.81
C PRO A 12 -3.99 6.74 -19.20
N VAL A 13 -4.83 7.43 -19.98
CA VAL A 13 -6.23 7.68 -19.61
C VAL A 13 -6.93 6.33 -19.60
N ILE A 14 -7.03 5.72 -18.42
CA ILE A 14 -7.80 4.50 -18.22
C ILE A 14 -9.28 4.89 -18.33
N GLN A 15 -9.97 4.31 -19.31
CA GLN A 15 -11.42 4.39 -19.36
C GLN A 15 -11.99 3.63 -18.16
N LEU A 16 -12.66 4.37 -17.27
CA LEU A 16 -13.30 3.85 -16.06
C LEU A 16 -14.41 2.88 -16.47
N SER A 17 -14.15 1.59 -16.26
CA SER A 17 -15.18 0.55 -16.27
C SER A 17 -15.74 0.41 -14.86
N PRO A 18 -17.00 -0.02 -14.67
CA PRO A 18 -17.48 -0.40 -13.34
C PRO A 18 -16.52 -1.42 -12.70
N GLY A 19 -16.08 -1.12 -11.48
CA GLY A 19 -15.11 -1.94 -10.74
C GLY A 19 -13.67 -1.42 -10.83
N ALA A 20 -13.45 -0.25 -10.24
CA ALA A 20 -12.13 0.34 -10.04
C ALA A 20 -11.95 0.70 -8.56
N THR A 21 -10.73 0.52 -8.05
CA THR A 21 -10.36 0.82 -6.67
C THR A 21 -9.51 2.10 -6.67
N PHE A 22 -9.96 3.10 -5.94
CA PHE A 22 -9.24 4.35 -5.70
C PHE A 22 -8.28 4.16 -4.55
N MET A 23 -7.02 4.48 -4.77
CA MET A 23 -6.05 4.64 -3.70
C MET A 23 -6.02 6.11 -3.29
N VAL A 24 -6.51 6.41 -2.10
CA VAL A 24 -6.55 7.78 -1.57
C VAL A 24 -5.64 7.93 -0.36
N ARG A 25 -5.03 9.11 -0.23
CA ARG A 25 -4.36 9.54 0.99
C ARG A 25 -5.27 10.50 1.73
N VAL A 26 -5.65 10.19 2.97
CA VAL A 26 -6.34 11.11 3.87
C VAL A 26 -5.32 11.62 4.89
N ALA A 27 -5.05 12.91 4.89
CA ALA A 27 -4.09 13.53 5.81
C ALA A 27 -4.71 14.70 6.57
N LEU A 28 -4.21 14.94 7.78
CA LEU A 28 -4.56 16.13 8.54
C LEU A 28 -3.88 17.35 7.92
N ALA A 29 -4.63 18.37 7.53
CA ALA A 29 -4.08 19.54 6.84
C ALA A 29 -3.10 20.36 7.71
N SER A 30 -3.24 20.28 9.04
CA SER A 30 -2.36 20.97 9.99
C SER A 30 -1.09 20.18 10.32
N ASP A 31 -1.05 18.89 10.00
CA ASP A 31 0.07 18.00 10.31
C ASP A 31 0.09 16.84 9.31
N GLU A 32 0.91 16.98 8.26
CA GLU A 32 0.99 15.99 7.19
C GLU A 32 1.63 14.67 7.62
N GLU A 33 2.25 14.60 8.81
CA GLU A 33 2.75 13.36 9.40
C GLU A 33 1.61 12.47 9.93
N ILE A 34 0.41 13.04 10.12
CA ILE A 34 -0.80 12.29 10.48
C ILE A 34 -1.61 11.99 9.22
N TYR A 35 -1.53 10.76 8.72
CA TYR A 35 -2.25 10.35 7.50
C TYR A 35 -2.64 8.88 7.48
N ARG A 36 -3.55 8.54 6.57
CA ARG A 36 -4.00 7.17 6.26
C ARG A 36 -4.07 7.01 4.74
N TRP A 37 -3.50 5.94 4.22
CA TRP A 37 -3.74 5.46 2.86
C TRP A 37 -4.92 4.50 2.87
N VAL A 38 -5.83 4.63 1.91
CA VAL A 38 -7.09 3.90 1.91
C VAL A 38 -7.43 3.47 0.50
N GLY A 39 -7.74 2.18 0.33
CA GLY A 39 -8.38 1.64 -0.87
C GLY A 39 -9.89 1.81 -0.75
N LEU A 40 -10.51 2.44 -1.74
CA LEU A 40 -11.95 2.70 -1.81
C LEU A 40 -12.51 2.19 -3.13
N ASP A 41 -13.73 1.66 -3.14
CA ASP A 41 -14.38 1.37 -4.41
C ASP A 41 -14.80 2.67 -5.11
N SER A 42 -14.70 2.73 -6.43
CA SER A 42 -15.14 3.91 -7.22
C SER A 42 -16.63 4.22 -7.10
N THR A 43 -17.44 3.30 -6.56
CA THR A 43 -18.84 3.52 -6.19
C THR A 43 -19.04 4.15 -4.81
N THR A 44 -17.97 4.38 -4.04
CA THR A 44 -18.03 5.04 -2.73
C THR A 44 -18.65 6.42 -2.85
N THR A 45 -19.61 6.74 -1.99
CA THR A 45 -20.29 8.03 -1.92
C THR A 45 -19.54 9.01 -1.02
N ILE A 46 -19.81 10.31 -1.17
CA ILE A 46 -19.26 11.34 -0.28
C ILE A 46 -19.69 11.11 1.18
N ASP A 47 -20.92 10.62 1.40
CA ASP A 47 -21.41 10.32 2.74
C ASP A 47 -20.67 9.13 3.38
N GLU A 48 -20.39 8.07 2.63
CA GLU A 48 -19.55 6.96 3.09
C GLU A 48 -18.11 7.44 3.38
N CYS A 49 -17.54 8.33 2.57
CA CYS A 49 -16.23 8.92 2.85
C CYS A 49 -16.17 9.63 4.21
N ARG A 50 -17.26 10.29 4.62
CA ARG A 50 -17.34 10.96 5.93
C ARG A 50 -17.27 9.95 7.08
N GLU A 51 -17.95 8.81 6.92
CA GLU A 51 -17.93 7.71 7.90
C GLU A 51 -16.55 7.02 7.94
N ILE A 52 -15.93 6.84 6.78
CA ILE A 52 -14.58 6.28 6.66
C ILE A 52 -13.57 7.19 7.37
N ILE A 53 -13.60 8.51 7.13
CA ILE A 53 -12.70 9.45 7.83
C ILE A 53 -12.94 9.43 9.33
N ALA A 54 -14.20 9.38 9.77
CA ALA A 54 -14.51 9.28 11.19
C ALA A 54 -13.86 8.03 11.80
N ALA A 55 -14.00 6.87 11.16
CA ALA A 55 -13.40 5.61 11.61
C ALA A 55 -11.87 5.64 11.61
N LEU A 56 -11.25 6.17 10.55
CA LEU A 56 -9.79 6.23 10.38
C LEU A 56 -9.07 7.04 11.46
N PHE A 57 -9.74 8.05 11.99
CA PHE A 57 -9.20 8.98 12.98
C PHE A 57 -9.88 8.85 14.36
N GLY A 58 -10.67 7.79 14.59
CA GLY A 58 -11.30 7.53 15.89
C GLY A 58 -12.30 8.60 16.35
N ILE A 59 -13.00 9.23 15.41
CA ILE A 59 -14.00 10.27 15.68
C ILE A 59 -15.37 9.60 15.85
N GLU A 60 -15.96 9.71 17.04
CA GLU A 60 -17.29 9.14 17.32
C GLU A 60 -18.44 9.98 16.73
N GLU A 61 -18.16 11.21 16.33
CA GLU A 61 -19.11 12.18 15.78
C GLU A 61 -19.11 12.18 14.23
N LYS A 62 -20.08 12.89 13.64
CA LYS A 62 -20.13 13.03 12.17
C LYS A 62 -19.08 14.01 11.67
N VAL A 63 -18.23 13.55 10.76
CA VAL A 63 -17.30 14.39 9.99
C VAL A 63 -18.07 15.10 8.86
N GLY A 64 -17.75 16.36 8.61
CA GLY A 64 -18.25 17.17 7.50
C GLY A 64 -19.74 17.46 7.54
N THR A 65 -20.21 18.21 6.54
CA THR A 65 -21.65 18.40 6.27
C THR A 65 -22.17 17.29 5.36
N PRO A 66 -23.42 16.81 5.53
CA PRO A 66 -24.02 15.86 4.61
C PRO A 66 -24.05 16.41 3.19
N GLU A 67 -23.53 15.62 2.26
CA GLU A 67 -23.42 15.98 0.87
C GLU A 67 -23.74 14.77 0.00
N GLN A 68 -24.56 14.98 -1.02
CA GLN A 68 -24.95 13.94 -1.95
C GLN A 68 -24.00 13.94 -3.14
N GLY A 69 -23.54 12.76 -3.54
CA GLY A 69 -22.67 12.61 -4.69
C GLY A 69 -21.78 11.38 -4.57
N MET A 70 -21.17 11.01 -5.68
CA MET A 70 -20.20 9.92 -5.73
C MET A 70 -18.80 10.50 -5.55
N LEU A 71 -17.89 9.76 -4.92
CA LEU A 71 -16.51 10.19 -4.76
C LEU A 71 -15.82 10.42 -6.12
N ILE A 72 -16.13 9.57 -7.10
CA ILE A 72 -15.62 9.68 -8.48
C ILE A 72 -15.97 11.00 -9.19
N ASP A 73 -17.04 11.68 -8.76
CA ASP A 73 -17.43 12.97 -9.30
C ASP A 73 -16.50 14.11 -8.81
N VAL A 74 -15.79 13.88 -7.69
CA VAL A 74 -14.87 14.83 -7.06
C VAL A 74 -13.40 14.44 -7.30
N LEU A 75 -13.11 13.14 -7.27
CA LEU A 75 -11.80 12.54 -7.46
C LEU A 75 -11.79 11.77 -8.78
N SER A 76 -11.63 12.48 -9.90
CA SER A 76 -11.70 11.87 -11.23
C SER A 76 -10.32 11.56 -11.81
N SER A 77 -9.25 12.13 -11.26
CA SER A 77 -7.88 11.94 -11.72
C SER A 77 -6.87 12.00 -10.57
N PRO A 78 -5.76 11.24 -10.64
CA PRO A 78 -4.66 11.36 -9.68
C PRO A 78 -4.24 12.81 -9.46
N GLY A 79 -4.13 13.20 -8.19
CA GLY A 79 -3.86 14.57 -7.74
C GLY A 79 -5.10 15.33 -7.28
N ASP A 80 -6.31 14.93 -7.70
CA ASP A 80 -7.56 15.54 -7.24
C ASP A 80 -7.71 15.42 -5.72
N THR A 81 -8.39 16.40 -5.12
CA THR A 81 -8.55 16.46 -3.67
C THR A 81 -9.99 16.76 -3.26
N ALA A 82 -10.40 16.17 -2.15
CA ALA A 82 -11.62 16.47 -1.42
C ALA A 82 -11.24 16.85 0.03
N THR A 83 -11.94 17.82 0.60
CA THR A 83 -11.68 18.28 1.98
C THR A 83 -12.88 18.01 2.87
N PHE A 84 -12.61 17.43 4.03
CA PHE A 84 -13.60 17.14 5.05
C PHE A 84 -13.22 17.86 6.35
N THR A 85 -14.21 18.23 7.16
CA THR A 85 -13.96 19.01 8.38
C THR A 85 -14.61 18.39 9.60
N TRP A 86 -13.96 18.46 10.75
CA TRP A 86 -14.57 18.12 12.04
C TRP A 86 -14.10 19.12 13.09
N GLY A 87 -15.03 19.96 13.56
CA GLY A 87 -14.69 21.11 14.39
C GLY A 87 -13.73 22.07 13.67
N LEU A 88 -12.51 22.20 14.19
CA LEU A 88 -11.45 23.02 13.59
C LEU A 88 -10.47 22.21 12.73
N TRP A 89 -10.63 20.88 12.67
CA TRP A 89 -9.74 19.99 11.95
C TRP A 89 -10.18 19.78 10.52
N TRP A 90 -9.20 19.74 9.63
CA TRP A 90 -9.40 19.62 8.18
C TRP A 90 -8.64 18.38 7.71
N PHE A 91 -9.33 17.49 7.03
CA PHE A 91 -8.80 16.28 6.45
C PHE A 91 -8.82 16.42 4.94
N THR A 92 -7.65 16.28 4.31
CA THR A 92 -7.51 16.30 2.86
C THR A 92 -7.42 14.88 2.36
N MET A 93 -8.42 14.45 1.60
CA MET A 93 -8.41 13.21 0.84
C MET A 93 -7.88 13.52 -0.56
N GLN A 94 -6.74 12.96 -0.93
CA GLN A 94 -6.15 13.09 -2.26
C GLN A 94 -6.19 11.75 -2.98
N LEU A 95 -6.65 11.74 -4.23
CA LEU A 95 -6.54 10.57 -5.10
C LEU A 95 -5.09 10.43 -5.56
N ALA A 96 -4.44 9.31 -5.23
CA ALA A 96 -3.08 9.06 -5.69
C ALA A 96 -3.02 8.19 -6.92
N ASP A 97 -3.85 7.13 -6.99
CA ASP A 97 -3.90 6.24 -8.14
C ASP A 97 -5.23 5.50 -8.25
N ILE A 98 -5.48 4.89 -9.41
CA ILE A 98 -6.68 4.12 -9.71
C ILE A 98 -6.26 2.74 -10.22
N TYR A 99 -6.69 1.70 -9.52
CA TYR A 99 -6.42 0.31 -9.89
C TYR A 99 -7.66 -0.36 -10.49
N PRO A 100 -7.50 -1.25 -11.49
CA PRO A 100 -8.60 -2.06 -11.99
C PRO A 100 -9.04 -3.08 -10.93
N GLY A 101 -10.34 -3.31 -10.80
CA GLY A 101 -10.95 -4.22 -9.81
C GLY A 101 -11.75 -3.49 -8.72
N THR A 102 -12.71 -4.18 -8.11
CA THR A 102 -13.49 -3.71 -6.96
C THR A 102 -12.80 -4.12 -5.66
N SER A 103 -12.84 -3.27 -4.64
CA SER A 103 -12.53 -3.65 -3.26
C SER A 103 -13.79 -4.14 -2.54
N ASP A 104 -13.70 -5.14 -1.67
CA ASP A 104 -14.82 -5.63 -0.84
C ASP A 104 -15.25 -4.65 0.28
N GLY A 105 -14.76 -3.40 0.23
CA GLY A 105 -15.06 -2.33 1.17
C GLY A 105 -13.87 -1.38 1.35
N PRO A 106 -14.01 -0.32 2.15
CA PRO A 106 -12.90 0.57 2.47
C PRO A 106 -11.83 -0.17 3.28
N VAL A 107 -10.59 -0.10 2.83
CA VAL A 107 -9.45 -0.76 3.47
C VAL A 107 -8.37 0.27 3.77
N CYS A 108 -8.06 0.50 5.05
CA CYS A 108 -6.91 1.32 5.44
C CYS A 108 -5.63 0.54 5.18
N VAL A 109 -4.81 1.00 4.24
CA VAL A 109 -3.66 0.29 3.67
C VAL A 109 -2.33 0.73 4.27
N ALA A 110 -2.28 1.88 4.92
CA ALA A 110 -1.12 2.34 5.69
C ALA A 110 -1.52 3.58 6.48
N GLY A 111 -0.74 3.96 7.48
CA GLY A 111 -0.93 5.25 8.13
C GLY A 111 0.18 5.59 9.11
N GLU A 112 0.26 6.86 9.45
CA GLU A 112 1.19 7.34 10.46
C GLU A 112 0.53 8.41 11.32
N GLY A 113 1.00 8.56 12.56
CA GLY A 113 0.52 9.58 13.49
C GLY A 113 -0.78 9.23 14.22
N ALA A 114 -0.85 9.66 15.48
CA ALA A 114 -2.02 9.56 16.34
C ALA A 114 -2.90 10.81 16.20
N PHE A 115 -4.23 10.63 16.20
CA PHE A 115 -5.19 11.73 16.22
C PHE A 115 -6.10 11.60 17.44
N GLY A 116 -6.33 12.70 18.16
CA GLY A 116 -7.22 12.71 19.32
C GLY A 116 -6.78 11.83 20.51
N GLY A 117 -5.55 11.31 20.52
CA GLY A 117 -5.03 10.41 21.55
C GLY A 117 -5.40 8.93 21.34
N ALA A 118 -5.98 8.56 20.20
CA ALA A 118 -6.19 7.18 19.78
C ALA A 118 -5.17 6.78 18.71
N ASP A 119 -4.43 5.69 18.96
CA ASP A 119 -3.58 5.04 17.97
C ASP A 119 -4.43 4.19 17.00
N LEU A 120 -3.86 3.82 15.85
CA LEU A 120 -4.41 2.80 14.97
C LEU A 120 -4.65 1.51 15.78
N ASP A 121 -5.79 0.83 15.62
CA ASP A 121 -6.09 -0.42 16.36
C ASP A 121 -5.22 -1.58 15.86
N LEU A 122 -4.00 -1.65 16.40
CA LEU A 122 -3.01 -2.67 16.08
C LEU A 122 -3.48 -4.07 16.46
N ASP A 123 -4.39 -4.22 17.42
CA ASP A 123 -4.89 -5.54 17.82
C ASP A 123 -5.85 -6.11 16.77
N ALA A 124 -6.68 -5.27 16.15
CA ALA A 124 -7.49 -5.67 15.00
C ALA A 124 -6.61 -6.06 13.80
N VAL A 125 -5.56 -5.28 13.49
CA VAL A 125 -4.65 -5.58 12.37
C VAL A 125 -3.82 -6.84 12.66
N ARG A 126 -3.38 -7.08 13.90
CA ARG A 126 -2.71 -8.31 14.30
C ARG A 126 -3.59 -9.55 14.13
N GLN A 127 -4.89 -9.44 14.44
CA GLN A 127 -5.84 -10.53 14.19
C GLN A 127 -6.03 -10.80 12.70
N GLN A 128 -6.11 -9.75 11.87
CA GLN A 128 -6.15 -9.89 10.40
C GLN A 128 -4.89 -10.54 9.85
N LEU A 129 -3.71 -10.15 10.35
CA LEU A 129 -2.44 -10.77 9.96
C LEU A 129 -2.40 -12.25 10.32
N ALA A 130 -2.85 -12.61 11.53
CA ALA A 130 -2.92 -13.99 11.99
C ALA A 130 -3.90 -14.84 11.15
N ALA A 131 -4.98 -14.24 10.64
CA ALA A 131 -5.96 -14.88 9.78
C ALA A 131 -5.56 -14.87 8.28
N SER A 132 -4.52 -14.14 7.89
CA SER A 132 -4.11 -14.00 6.49
C SER A 132 -3.50 -15.28 5.93
N GLN A 133 -3.72 -15.52 4.63
CA GLN A 133 -3.07 -16.59 3.87
C GLN A 133 -1.63 -16.26 3.47
N LEU A 134 -1.04 -15.20 4.05
CA LEU A 134 0.36 -14.85 3.78
C LEU A 134 1.29 -15.96 4.25
N ARG A 135 2.40 -16.11 3.54
CA ARG A 135 3.50 -16.99 3.90
C ARG A 135 3.96 -16.67 5.34
N PRO A 136 4.22 -17.69 6.19
CA PRO A 136 4.62 -17.48 7.59
C PRO A 136 5.80 -16.53 7.78
N GLU A 137 6.78 -16.61 6.90
CA GLU A 137 7.99 -15.80 6.91
C GLU A 137 7.69 -14.31 6.71
N VAL A 138 6.72 -13.98 5.86
CA VAL A 138 6.26 -12.60 5.65
C VAL A 138 5.57 -12.08 6.91
N ARG A 139 4.69 -12.89 7.51
CA ARG A 139 4.01 -12.52 8.76
C ARG A 139 5.01 -12.28 9.89
N GLU A 140 6.03 -13.12 9.99
CA GLU A 140 7.08 -13.01 11.01
C GLU A 140 7.91 -11.72 10.83
N VAL A 141 8.24 -11.36 9.59
CA VAL A 141 8.95 -10.11 9.30
C VAL A 141 8.09 -8.89 9.65
N ILE A 142 6.81 -8.89 9.26
CA ILE A 142 5.86 -7.82 9.61
C ILE A 142 5.74 -7.68 11.13
N HIS A 143 5.60 -8.80 11.83
CA HIS A 143 5.44 -8.81 13.28
C HIS A 143 6.70 -8.28 13.99
N ARG A 144 7.90 -8.75 13.61
CA ARG A 144 9.16 -8.30 14.20
C ARG A 144 9.50 -6.84 13.88
N ALA A 145 9.15 -6.37 12.68
CA ALA A 145 9.33 -4.98 12.27
C ALA A 145 8.25 -4.04 12.82
N GLU A 146 7.21 -4.59 13.48
CA GLU A 146 6.00 -3.87 13.90
C GLU A 146 5.32 -3.08 12.76
N SER A 147 5.52 -3.51 11.52
CA SER A 147 5.10 -2.78 10.32
C SER A 147 3.78 -3.33 9.77
N PHE A 148 2.73 -3.18 10.57
CA PHE A 148 1.40 -3.72 10.30
C PHE A 148 0.66 -3.01 9.16
N ASP A 149 1.16 -1.85 8.73
CA ASP A 149 0.62 -1.09 7.60
C ASP A 149 0.58 -1.95 6.32
N PHE A 150 1.55 -2.82 6.09
CA PHE A 150 1.58 -3.63 4.86
C PHE A 150 0.44 -4.65 4.75
N VAL A 151 -0.16 -5.07 5.87
CA VAL A 151 -1.05 -6.25 5.92
C VAL A 151 -2.19 -6.18 4.90
N PRO A 152 -2.91 -5.05 4.76
CA PRO A 152 -4.07 -5.01 3.87
C PRO A 152 -3.67 -4.97 2.39
N LEU A 153 -2.58 -4.27 2.04
CA LEU A 153 -2.00 -4.31 0.69
C LEU A 153 -1.61 -5.73 0.30
N LEU A 154 -0.90 -6.41 1.20
CA LEU A 154 -0.42 -7.75 0.95
C LEU A 154 -1.58 -8.73 0.82
N GLN A 155 -2.65 -8.58 1.61
CA GLN A 155 -3.88 -9.37 1.48
C GLN A 155 -4.52 -9.21 0.10
N VAL A 156 -4.60 -7.98 -0.44
CA VAL A 156 -5.15 -7.74 -1.78
C VAL A 156 -4.30 -8.40 -2.87
N ILE A 157 -2.97 -8.27 -2.79
CA ILE A 157 -2.06 -8.91 -3.76
C ILE A 157 -2.17 -10.43 -3.67
N ALA A 158 -2.27 -10.92 -2.45
CA ALA A 158 -2.40 -12.32 -2.09
C ALA A 158 -3.71 -12.94 -2.64
N ASP A 159 -4.86 -12.28 -2.55
CA ASP A 159 -6.19 -12.89 -2.78
C ASP A 159 -6.49 -13.41 -4.22
N GLY A 160 -5.59 -13.23 -5.18
CA GLY A 160 -5.79 -13.72 -6.55
C GLY A 160 -5.46 -15.22 -6.74
N GLU A 161 -6.00 -15.82 -7.80
CA GLU A 161 -5.62 -17.19 -8.17
C GLU A 161 -4.18 -17.22 -8.72
N PRO A 162 -3.35 -18.23 -8.34
CA PRO A 162 -2.01 -18.39 -8.90
C PRO A 162 -2.07 -18.68 -10.40
N SER A 163 -1.52 -17.78 -11.22
CA SER A 163 -1.54 -17.93 -12.69
C SER A 163 -0.18 -18.31 -13.29
N LEU A 164 0.89 -18.30 -12.49
CA LEU A 164 2.25 -18.55 -12.98
C LEU A 164 2.47 -20.00 -13.46
N PRO A 165 3.20 -20.19 -14.59
CA PRO A 165 3.63 -21.51 -15.05
C PRO A 165 4.41 -22.28 -13.98
N ALA A 166 4.27 -23.61 -13.95
CA ALA A 166 4.93 -24.45 -12.94
C ALA A 166 6.47 -24.31 -12.90
N GLN A 167 7.09 -24.07 -14.06
CA GLN A 167 8.53 -23.80 -14.15
C GLN A 167 8.92 -22.51 -13.44
N GLU A 168 8.11 -21.47 -13.58
CA GLU A 168 8.35 -20.16 -12.98
C GLU A 168 8.15 -20.22 -11.47
N ARG A 169 7.10 -20.92 -11.01
CA ARG A 169 6.89 -21.20 -9.59
C ARG A 169 8.06 -21.97 -8.95
N ALA A 170 8.58 -22.99 -9.64
CA ALA A 170 9.77 -23.71 -9.20
C ALA A 170 11.03 -22.83 -9.14
N ARG A 171 11.18 -21.90 -10.10
CA ARG A 171 12.25 -20.89 -10.10
C ARG A 171 12.13 -19.99 -8.87
N LEU A 172 10.97 -19.41 -8.61
CA LEU A 172 10.73 -18.53 -7.46
C LEU A 172 10.93 -19.26 -6.12
N ALA A 173 10.46 -20.51 -6.01
CA ALA A 173 10.69 -21.34 -4.83
C ALA A 173 12.19 -21.56 -4.55
N SER A 174 13.04 -21.62 -5.58
CA SER A 174 14.50 -21.77 -5.42
C SER A 174 15.21 -20.50 -4.93
N LEU A 175 14.54 -19.35 -4.94
CA LEU A 175 15.07 -18.09 -4.44
C LEU A 175 14.79 -17.90 -2.94
N LEU A 176 13.87 -18.67 -2.37
CA LEU A 176 13.44 -18.52 -0.98
C LEU A 176 14.62 -18.76 -0.03
N PRO A 177 14.79 -17.92 1.01
CA PRO A 177 15.86 -18.09 1.99
C PRO A 177 15.73 -19.40 2.77
N GLU A 178 16.84 -20.10 2.97
CA GLU A 178 16.87 -21.38 3.71
C GLU A 178 16.93 -21.21 5.24
N SER A 179 17.31 -20.03 5.74
CA SER A 179 17.52 -19.78 7.17
C SER A 179 17.21 -18.35 7.58
N VAL A 180 16.71 -18.17 8.81
CA VAL A 180 16.46 -16.86 9.42
C VAL A 180 17.78 -16.10 9.66
N GLY A 181 17.80 -14.82 9.32
CA GLY A 181 18.96 -13.93 9.50
C GLY A 181 18.91 -12.72 8.55
N LYS A 182 19.97 -11.90 8.56
CA LYS A 182 20.05 -10.64 7.80
C LYS A 182 19.67 -10.80 6.31
N THR A 183 20.17 -11.84 5.66
CA THR A 183 19.89 -12.12 4.24
C THR A 183 18.43 -12.49 3.99
N SER A 184 17.81 -13.27 4.89
CA SER A 184 16.39 -13.60 4.80
C SER A 184 15.52 -12.37 5.06
N ASP A 185 15.90 -11.55 6.03
CA ASP A 185 15.20 -10.30 6.32
C ASP A 185 15.29 -9.35 5.11
N ALA A 186 16.47 -9.22 4.51
CA ALA A 186 16.64 -8.45 3.28
C ALA A 186 15.82 -9.00 2.11
N PHE A 187 15.69 -10.32 1.97
CA PHE A 187 14.82 -10.95 0.96
C PHE A 187 13.37 -10.49 1.13
N TRP A 188 12.81 -10.67 2.32
CA TRP A 188 11.41 -10.36 2.58
C TRP A 188 11.13 -8.86 2.58
N VAL A 189 12.03 -8.05 3.12
CA VAL A 189 11.93 -6.58 3.02
C VAL A 189 11.91 -6.14 1.56
N HIS A 190 12.76 -6.70 0.70
CA HIS A 190 12.72 -6.38 -0.73
C HIS A 190 11.38 -6.76 -1.36
N VAL A 191 10.83 -7.94 -1.06
CA VAL A 191 9.49 -8.33 -1.54
C VAL A 191 8.41 -7.35 -1.04
N LEU A 192 8.44 -6.96 0.23
CA LEU A 192 7.48 -6.03 0.84
C LEU A 192 7.51 -4.65 0.18
N VAL A 193 8.68 -4.07 -0.03
CA VAL A 193 8.78 -2.72 -0.62
C VAL A 193 8.43 -2.72 -2.10
N MET A 194 8.66 -3.83 -2.81
CA MET A 194 8.22 -3.97 -4.20
C MET A 194 6.70 -4.09 -4.32
N ALA A 195 6.03 -4.66 -3.32
CA ALA A 195 4.58 -4.72 -3.25
C ALA A 195 3.92 -3.34 -3.19
N CYS A 196 4.64 -2.31 -2.74
CA CYS A 196 4.15 -0.93 -2.70
C CYS A 196 4.06 -0.25 -4.08
N PHE A 197 4.70 -0.80 -5.11
CA PHE A 197 4.80 -0.18 -6.45
C PHE A 197 5.25 1.31 -6.43
N ALA A 198 6.04 1.70 -5.43
CA ALA A 198 6.51 3.06 -5.26
C ALA A 198 7.70 3.39 -6.19
N ASP A 199 8.04 4.68 -6.27
CA ASP A 199 9.26 5.09 -6.98
C ASP A 199 10.54 4.59 -6.27
N ALA A 200 11.67 4.62 -6.99
CA ALA A 200 12.93 4.09 -6.47
C ALA A 200 13.40 4.78 -5.17
N PRO A 201 13.35 6.13 -5.03
CA PRO A 201 13.68 6.79 -3.77
C PRO A 201 12.82 6.32 -2.59
N THR A 202 11.49 6.23 -2.77
CA THR A 202 10.55 5.80 -1.73
C THR A 202 10.79 4.34 -1.36
N THR A 203 10.96 3.47 -2.35
CA THR A 203 11.26 2.04 -2.16
C THR A 203 12.51 1.85 -1.29
N ARG A 204 13.56 2.63 -1.55
CA ARG A 204 14.81 2.58 -0.76
C ARG A 204 14.62 3.08 0.67
N LYS A 205 13.85 4.15 0.85
CA LYS A 205 13.54 4.69 2.19
C LYS A 205 12.76 3.66 3.03
N LEU A 206 11.76 3.02 2.44
CA LEU A 206 10.98 1.96 3.09
C LEU A 206 11.87 0.77 3.47
N ALA A 207 12.76 0.34 2.57
CA ALA A 207 13.66 -0.79 2.82
C ALA A 207 14.59 -0.52 4.01
N LEU A 208 15.14 0.68 4.11
CA LEU A 208 15.96 1.12 5.24
C LEU A 208 15.17 1.12 6.55
N GLY A 209 13.96 1.70 6.53
CA GLY A 209 13.10 1.76 7.71
C GLY A 209 12.78 0.38 8.26
N LEU A 210 12.40 -0.56 7.38
CA LEU A 210 12.10 -1.94 7.76
C LEU A 210 13.32 -2.68 8.29
N MET A 211 14.48 -2.56 7.64
CA MET A 211 15.70 -3.21 8.13
C MET A 211 16.16 -2.66 9.47
N CYS A 212 16.03 -1.34 9.69
CA CYS A 212 16.28 -0.71 10.98
C CYS A 212 15.34 -1.26 12.07
N ALA A 213 14.03 -1.33 11.79
CA ALA A 213 13.04 -1.90 12.70
C ALA A 213 13.30 -3.38 13.05
N LEU A 214 13.90 -4.14 12.12
CA LEU A 214 14.33 -5.53 12.35
C LEU A 214 15.65 -5.65 13.14
N GLY A 215 16.27 -4.53 13.53
CA GLY A 215 17.52 -4.49 14.29
C GLY A 215 18.79 -4.47 13.44
N TRP A 216 18.69 -4.19 12.14
CA TRP A 216 19.82 -4.13 11.21
C TRP A 216 20.23 -2.68 10.87
N GLU A 217 20.41 -1.84 11.90
CA GLU A 217 20.63 -0.39 11.81
C GLU A 217 21.82 0.02 10.91
N ASP A 218 22.86 -0.82 10.82
CA ASP A 218 24.06 -0.56 10.02
C ASP A 218 23.91 -0.90 8.53
N THR A 219 22.71 -1.29 8.08
CA THR A 219 22.47 -1.76 6.70
C THR A 219 22.00 -0.61 5.83
N ASP A 220 22.76 -0.28 4.78
CA ASP A 220 22.30 0.67 3.78
C ASP A 220 21.38 0.03 2.74
N ALA A 221 20.64 0.85 1.99
CA ALA A 221 19.64 0.36 1.03
C ALA A 221 20.27 -0.51 -0.07
N ASP A 222 21.45 -0.15 -0.59
CA ASP A 222 22.11 -0.93 -1.65
C ASP A 222 22.53 -2.31 -1.14
N GLU A 223 22.97 -2.37 0.11
CA GLU A 223 23.26 -3.63 0.79
C GLU A 223 22.00 -4.50 0.89
N VAL A 224 20.84 -3.94 1.24
CA VAL A 224 19.56 -4.69 1.26
C VAL A 224 19.28 -5.34 -0.09
N PHE A 225 19.32 -4.56 -1.18
CA PHE A 225 19.02 -5.09 -2.52
C PHE A 225 20.05 -6.11 -2.97
N THR A 226 21.32 -5.93 -2.62
CA THR A 226 22.41 -6.86 -2.92
C THR A 226 22.28 -8.18 -2.16
N LEU A 227 21.95 -8.12 -0.86
CA LEU A 227 21.79 -9.29 -0.01
C LEU A 227 20.52 -10.08 -0.35
N SER A 228 19.44 -9.38 -0.72
CA SER A 228 18.11 -9.97 -0.77
C SER A 228 17.99 -11.17 -1.71
N ARG A 229 18.70 -11.21 -2.84
CA ARG A 229 18.44 -12.10 -4.01
C ARG A 229 17.02 -12.04 -4.59
N ALA A 230 16.03 -11.49 -3.88
CA ALA A 230 14.67 -11.27 -4.36
C ALA A 230 14.61 -10.46 -5.67
N GLY A 231 15.62 -9.61 -5.91
CA GLY A 231 15.77 -8.90 -7.19
C GLY A 231 15.88 -9.82 -8.40
N GLU A 232 16.39 -11.06 -8.23
CA GLU A 232 16.45 -12.09 -9.27
C GLU A 232 15.05 -12.48 -9.79
N ALA A 233 14.02 -12.35 -8.94
CA ALA A 233 12.63 -12.60 -9.32
C ALA A 233 12.11 -11.57 -10.31
N PHE A 234 12.56 -10.31 -10.19
CA PHE A 234 12.08 -9.15 -10.94
C PHE A 234 12.98 -8.78 -12.13
N VAL A 235 13.88 -9.66 -12.56
CA VAL A 235 14.80 -9.41 -13.68
C VAL A 235 14.06 -9.47 -15.02
N GLY A 236 14.36 -8.51 -15.88
CA GLY A 236 13.85 -8.43 -17.24
C GLY A 236 12.85 -7.30 -17.43
N ASP A 237 12.33 -7.18 -18.66
CA ASP A 237 11.29 -6.21 -18.99
C ASP A 237 9.92 -6.80 -18.61
N LEU A 238 9.62 -6.75 -17.31
CA LEU A 238 8.39 -7.30 -16.74
C LEU A 238 7.27 -6.25 -16.76
N SER A 239 6.10 -6.66 -17.27
CA SER A 239 4.88 -5.86 -17.15
C SER A 239 4.43 -5.72 -15.69
N ALA A 240 3.57 -4.74 -15.40
CA ALA A 240 3.00 -4.59 -14.05
C ALA A 240 2.23 -5.85 -13.62
N VAL A 241 1.57 -6.53 -14.56
CA VAL A 241 0.85 -7.79 -14.32
C VAL A 241 1.83 -8.89 -13.94
N ASP A 242 2.92 -9.07 -14.69
CA ASP A 242 3.90 -10.11 -14.38
C ASP A 242 4.54 -9.90 -12.99
N ARG A 243 4.82 -8.65 -12.63
CA ARG A 243 5.34 -8.30 -11.29
C ARG A 243 4.36 -8.65 -10.20
N LEU A 244 3.08 -8.38 -10.41
CA LEU A 244 2.01 -8.69 -9.47
C LEU A 244 1.85 -10.21 -9.29
N GLU A 245 1.93 -10.99 -10.37
CA GLU A 245 1.90 -12.46 -10.29
C GLU A 245 3.11 -13.04 -9.54
N ILE A 246 4.31 -12.48 -9.75
CA ILE A 246 5.52 -12.85 -8.99
C ILE A 246 5.35 -12.54 -7.50
N LEU A 247 4.86 -11.32 -7.17
CA LEU A 247 4.61 -10.92 -5.79
C LEU A 247 3.59 -11.84 -5.13
N ARG A 248 2.50 -12.17 -5.81
CA ARG A 248 1.49 -13.10 -5.31
C ARG A 248 2.09 -14.45 -4.96
N GLU A 249 2.86 -15.06 -5.87
CA GLU A 249 3.50 -16.36 -5.62
C GLU A 249 4.45 -16.32 -4.42
N LEU A 250 5.26 -15.26 -4.29
CA LEU A 250 6.19 -15.10 -3.18
C LEU A 250 5.48 -14.90 -1.83
N LEU A 251 4.35 -14.19 -1.83
CA LEU A 251 3.56 -13.87 -0.64
C LEU A 251 2.63 -15.00 -0.18
N HIS A 252 2.23 -15.93 -1.06
CA HIS A 252 1.23 -16.97 -0.76
C HIS A 252 1.78 -18.34 -0.38
N GLY A 253 2.85 -18.76 -1.05
CA GLY A 253 3.16 -20.19 -1.10
C GLY A 253 3.70 -20.80 0.19
#